data_AF-A0A661LNK4-F1
#
_entry.id   AF-A0A661LNK4-F1
#
_cell.length_a   1.000
_cell.length_b   1.000
_cell.length_c   1.000
_cell.angle_alpha   90.00
_cell.angle_beta   90.00
_cell.angle_gamma   90.00
#
_symmetry.space_group_name_H-M   'P 1'
#
loop_
_entity.id
_entity.type
_entity.pdbx_description
1 polymer ?
#
loop_
_entity_poly.entity_id
_entity_poly.type
_entity_poly.pdbx_seq_one_letter_code
_entity_poly.pdbx_strand_id
1 'polypeptide(L)'
;MVMNKKKYESLPRNIQRVFDEVGEEWVDVHGEVWDYADRAGLKFVIELGKNIHGLSPAQEKKWIQSVSPIIFEYQSKMEKKGLPGKKAVKLLRDLVAKYNK
;
A
#
# COMPACT_ATOMS: atom_id res chain seq x y z
N MET A 1 9.45 -1.29 5.13
CA MET A 1 10.41 -1.15 6.25
C MET A 1 11.69 -0.50 5.73
N VAL A 2 12.40 0.29 6.54
CA VAL A 2 13.67 0.93 6.11
C VAL A 2 14.76 0.71 7.14
N MET A 3 16.00 0.60 6.67
CA MET A 3 17.20 0.53 7.50
C MET A 3 18.10 1.74 7.24
N ASN A 4 18.82 2.20 8.27
CA ASN A 4 19.81 3.25 8.08
C ASN A 4 20.93 2.78 7.13
N LYS A 5 21.16 3.52 6.04
CA LYS A 5 22.11 3.15 4.98
C LYS A 5 23.54 2.97 5.50
N LYS A 6 24.07 3.92 6.27
CA LYS A 6 25.44 3.83 6.82
C LYS A 6 25.60 2.61 7.71
N LYS A 7 24.57 2.27 8.49
CA LYS A 7 24.59 1.09 9.34
C LYS A 7 24.60 -0.19 8.49
N TYR A 8 23.73 -0.28 7.50
CA TYR A 8 23.69 -1.42 6.58
C TYR A 8 25.03 -1.63 5.87
N GLU A 9 25.61 -0.57 5.31
CA GLU A 9 26.90 -0.61 4.61
C GLU A 9 28.07 -1.00 5.53
N SER A 10 27.97 -0.73 6.84
CA SER A 10 28.98 -1.16 7.82
C SER A 10 28.93 -2.65 8.18
N LEU A 11 27.86 -3.37 7.78
CA LEU A 11 27.71 -4.78 8.10
C LEU A 11 28.57 -5.66 7.18
N PRO A 12 29.06 -6.82 7.66
CA PRO A 12 29.67 -7.83 6.80
C PRO A 12 28.72 -8.27 5.68
N ARG A 13 29.28 -8.62 4.51
CA ARG A 13 28.49 -8.99 3.31
C ARG A 13 27.52 -10.15 3.56
N ASN A 14 27.90 -11.14 4.36
CA ASN A 14 27.01 -12.25 4.70
C ASN A 14 25.79 -11.79 5.50
N ILE A 15 25.92 -10.75 6.32
CA ILE A 15 24.81 -10.18 7.09
C ILE A 15 23.96 -9.25 6.23
N GLN A 16 24.57 -8.46 5.34
CA GLN A 16 23.82 -7.67 4.34
C GLN A 16 22.91 -8.58 3.51
N ARG A 17 23.44 -9.71 3.04
CA ARG A 17 22.67 -10.71 2.30
C ARG A 17 21.48 -11.25 3.08
N VAL A 18 21.63 -11.53 4.38
CA VAL A 18 20.51 -11.96 5.22
C VAL A 18 19.41 -10.89 5.27
N PHE A 19 19.77 -9.60 5.39
CA PHE A 19 18.78 -8.53 5.36
C PHE A 19 18.07 -8.42 4.00
N ASP A 20 18.78 -8.65 2.90
CA ASP A 20 18.19 -8.60 1.55
C ASP A 20 17.23 -9.77 1.34
N GLU A 21 17.65 -11.00 1.66
CA GLU A 21 16.86 -12.23 1.52
C GLU A 21 15.59 -12.18 2.39
N VAL A 22 15.75 -11.85 3.67
CA VAL A 22 14.62 -11.71 4.61
C VAL A 22 13.75 -10.51 4.20
N GLY A 23 14.34 -9.43 3.71
CA GLY A 23 13.60 -8.27 3.23
C GLY A 23 12.66 -8.60 2.07
N GLU A 24 13.10 -9.44 1.14
CA GLU A 24 12.29 -9.92 0.01
C GLU A 24 11.19 -10.90 0.46
N GLU A 25 11.53 -11.89 1.28
CA GLU A 25 10.58 -12.88 1.82
C GLU A 25 9.43 -12.21 2.58
N TRP A 26 9.74 -11.18 3.37
CA TRP A 26 8.76 -10.57 4.25
C TRP A 26 7.78 -9.62 3.54
N VAL A 27 7.93 -9.33 2.25
CA VAL A 27 7.00 -8.46 1.52
C VAL A 27 5.57 -9.02 1.60
N ASP A 28 5.39 -10.30 1.27
CA ASP A 28 4.07 -10.94 1.28
C ASP A 28 3.57 -11.17 2.71
N VAL A 29 4.46 -11.57 3.63
CA VAL A 29 4.13 -11.76 5.05
C VAL A 29 3.53 -10.49 5.66
N HIS A 30 4.09 -9.30 5.36
CA HIS A 30 3.53 -8.05 5.86
C HIS A 30 2.12 -7.80 5.30
N GLY A 31 1.88 -8.09 4.02
CA GLY A 31 0.55 -7.97 3.42
C GLY A 31 -0.48 -8.86 4.13
N GLU A 32 -0.16 -10.14 4.30
CA GLU A 32 -1.05 -11.10 4.94
C GLU A 32 -1.35 -10.77 6.40
N VAL A 33 -0.34 -10.28 7.15
CA VAL A 33 -0.51 -9.89 8.55
C VAL A 33 -1.43 -8.69 8.68
N TRP A 34 -1.36 -7.71 7.77
CA TRP A 34 -2.30 -6.59 7.73
C TRP A 34 -3.72 -7.05 7.44
N ASP A 35 -3.91 -7.91 6.44
CA ASP A 35 -5.24 -8.46 6.13
C ASP A 35 -5.82 -9.28 7.30
N TYR A 36 -4.97 -10.03 7.99
CA TYR A 36 -5.37 -10.76 9.19
C TYR A 36 -5.79 -9.80 10.31
N ALA A 37 -5.03 -8.73 10.55
CA ALA A 37 -5.35 -7.74 11.56
C ALA A 37 -6.68 -7.04 11.27
N ASP A 38 -6.96 -6.71 10.01
CA ASP A 38 -8.25 -6.13 9.59
C ASP A 38 -9.41 -7.08 9.86
N ARG A 39 -9.28 -8.38 9.53
CA ARG A 39 -10.30 -9.39 9.82
C ARG A 39 -10.52 -9.56 11.33
N ALA A 40 -9.46 -9.59 12.11
CA ALA A 40 -9.52 -9.71 13.56
C ALA A 40 -10.20 -8.48 14.19
N GLY A 41 -9.86 -7.28 13.73
CA GLY A 41 -10.48 -6.02 14.17
C GLY A 41 -11.96 -5.97 13.83
N LEU A 42 -12.34 -6.36 12.60
CA LEU A 42 -13.74 -6.44 12.19
C LEU A 42 -14.53 -7.41 13.10
N LYS A 43 -13.99 -8.60 13.36
CA LYS A 43 -14.60 -9.59 14.26
C LYS A 43 -14.82 -9.00 15.66
N PHE A 44 -13.81 -8.36 16.22
CA PHE A 44 -13.90 -7.72 17.54
C PHE A 44 -15.00 -6.65 17.60
N VAL A 45 -15.11 -5.80 16.57
CA VAL A 45 -16.16 -4.77 16.49
C VAL A 45 -17.56 -5.39 16.42
N ILE A 46 -17.71 -6.50 15.69
CA ILE A 46 -18.98 -7.26 15.63
C ILE A 46 -19.32 -7.87 17.00
N GLU A 47 -18.35 -8.44 17.71
CA GLU A 47 -18.55 -9.01 19.06
C GLU A 47 -18.98 -7.96 20.09
N LEU A 48 -18.59 -6.69 19.90
CA LEU A 48 -19.09 -5.56 20.69
C LEU A 48 -20.53 -5.13 20.34
N GLY A 49 -21.22 -5.87 19.47
CA GLY A 49 -22.59 -5.60 19.04
C GLY A 49 -22.72 -4.36 18.15
N LYS A 50 -21.66 -3.98 17.42
CA LYS A 50 -21.69 -2.84 16.49
C LYS A 50 -22.14 -3.27 15.11
N ASN A 51 -22.86 -2.37 14.43
CA ASN A 51 -23.30 -2.57 13.05
C ASN A 51 -22.23 -2.10 12.06
N ILE A 52 -22.04 -2.86 10.99
CA ILE A 52 -21.20 -2.51 9.86
C ILE A 52 -22.08 -2.28 8.64
N HIS A 53 -21.95 -1.12 8.02
CA HIS A 53 -22.73 -0.75 6.85
C HIS A 53 -21.82 -0.60 5.63
N GLY A 54 -21.97 -1.51 4.67
CA GLY A 54 -21.29 -1.43 3.38
C GLY A 54 -21.89 -0.35 2.48
N LEU A 55 -21.10 0.10 1.50
CA LEU A 55 -21.61 0.97 0.43
C LEU A 55 -22.29 0.12 -0.65
N SER A 56 -23.41 0.60 -1.18
CA SER A 56 -23.96 0.05 -2.42
C SER A 56 -23.03 0.37 -3.62
N PRO A 57 -23.09 -0.40 -4.72
CA PRO A 57 -22.27 -0.12 -5.91
C PRO A 57 -22.46 1.30 -6.48
N ALA A 58 -23.67 1.85 -6.39
CA ALA A 58 -23.95 3.22 -6.81
C ALA A 58 -23.26 4.26 -5.92
N GLN A 59 -23.25 4.03 -4.61
CA GLN A 59 -22.55 4.90 -3.66
C GLN A 59 -21.03 4.78 -3.83
N GLU A 60 -20.50 3.57 -3.97
CA GLU A 60 -19.08 3.33 -4.22
C GLU A 60 -18.61 4.09 -5.47
N LYS A 61 -19.35 3.97 -6.59
CA LYS A 61 -19.05 4.71 -7.82
C LYS A 61 -19.05 6.23 -7.59
N LYS A 62 -20.03 6.75 -6.86
CA LYS A 62 -20.12 8.18 -6.52
C LYS A 62 -18.91 8.64 -5.71
N TRP A 63 -18.48 7.84 -4.74
CA TRP A 63 -17.28 8.11 -3.93
C TRP A 63 -16.01 8.13 -4.79
N ILE A 64 -15.80 7.11 -5.63
CA ILE A 64 -14.66 7.03 -6.56
C ILE A 64 -14.60 8.27 -7.46
N GLN A 65 -15.72 8.67 -8.05
CA GLN A 65 -15.80 9.86 -8.90
C GLN A 65 -15.44 11.14 -8.12
N SER A 66 -15.92 11.27 -6.89
CA SER A 66 -15.72 12.46 -6.06
C SER A 66 -14.25 12.66 -5.67
N VAL A 67 -13.51 11.57 -5.43
CA VAL A 67 -12.09 11.64 -5.03
C VAL A 67 -11.12 11.58 -6.20
N SER A 68 -11.57 11.20 -7.40
CA SER A 68 -10.73 11.12 -8.61
C SER A 68 -9.91 12.40 -8.91
N PRO A 69 -10.44 13.63 -8.71
CA PRO A 69 -9.67 14.87 -8.90
C PRO A 69 -8.34 14.93 -8.13
N ILE A 70 -8.28 14.33 -6.93
CA ILE A 70 -7.08 14.33 -6.08
C ILE A 70 -5.90 13.66 -6.77
N ILE A 71 -6.17 12.59 -7.54
CA ILE A 71 -5.14 11.87 -8.29
C ILE A 71 -4.58 12.74 -9.42
N PHE A 72 -5.43 13.47 -10.13
CA PHE A 72 -5.00 14.38 -11.20
C PHE A 72 -4.19 15.56 -10.64
N GLU A 73 -4.61 16.11 -9.51
CA GLU A 73 -3.86 17.15 -8.81
C GLU A 73 -2.47 16.66 -8.40
N TYR A 74 -2.37 15.45 -7.83
CA TYR A 74 -1.10 14.83 -7.49
C TYR A 74 -0.18 14.68 -8.71
N GLN A 75 -0.71 14.17 -9.82
CA GLN A 75 0.05 14.02 -11.07
C GLN A 75 0.62 15.38 -11.53
N SER A 76 -0.21 16.42 -11.58
CA SER A 76 0.19 17.76 -11.98
C SER A 76 1.24 18.34 -11.03
N LYS A 77 1.06 18.17 -9.71
CA LYS A 77 1.99 18.65 -8.68
C LYS A 77 3.36 17.98 -8.82
N MET A 78 3.41 16.69 -9.15
CA MET A 78 4.67 15.98 -9.39
C MET A 78 5.33 16.44 -10.70
N GLU A 79 4.57 16.62 -11.77
CA GLU A 79 5.09 17.14 -13.05
C GLU A 79 5.68 18.55 -12.90
N LYS A 80 5.03 19.44 -12.13
CA LYS A 80 5.56 20.77 -11.79
C LYS A 80 6.89 20.72 -11.02
N LYS A 81 7.17 19.61 -10.33
CA LYS A 81 8.45 19.36 -9.64
C LYS A 81 9.48 18.66 -10.53
N GLY A 82 9.21 18.48 -11.83
CA GLY A 82 10.06 17.74 -12.75
C GLY A 82 10.03 16.22 -12.56
N LEU A 83 9.05 15.70 -11.81
CA LEU A 83 8.89 14.27 -11.55
C LEU A 83 7.85 13.66 -12.50
N PRO A 84 7.94 12.35 -12.83
CA PRO A 84 7.07 11.72 -13.82
C PRO A 84 5.70 11.33 -13.23
N GLY A 85 4.93 12.30 -12.75
CA GLY A 85 3.69 12.10 -11.98
C GLY A 85 2.66 11.19 -12.66
N LYS A 86 2.32 11.45 -13.93
CA LYS A 86 1.37 10.61 -14.69
C LYS A 86 1.88 9.19 -14.88
N LYS A 87 3.17 9.03 -15.22
CA LYS A 87 3.80 7.71 -15.41
C LYS A 87 3.82 6.91 -14.11
N ALA A 88 4.13 7.55 -12.98
CA ALA A 88 4.14 6.90 -11.67
C ALA A 88 2.75 6.40 -11.26
N VAL A 89 1.71 7.24 -11.40
CA VAL A 89 0.32 6.83 -11.09
C VAL A 89 -0.15 5.71 -12.02
N LYS A 90 0.19 5.76 -13.31
CA LYS A 90 -0.14 4.66 -14.24
C LYS A 90 0.53 3.36 -13.79
N LEU A 91 1.83 3.39 -13.50
CA LEU A 91 2.57 2.23 -13.03
C LEU A 91 1.95 1.63 -11.76
N LEU A 92 1.57 2.46 -10.79
CA LEU A 92 0.92 1.99 -9.56
C LEU A 92 -0.41 1.29 -9.86
N ARG A 93 -1.25 1.85 -10.73
CA ARG A 93 -2.51 1.19 -11.14
C ARG A 93 -2.28 -0.15 -11.83
N ASP A 94 -1.29 -0.21 -12.73
CA ASP A 94 -0.95 -1.44 -13.44
C ASP A 94 -0.44 -2.53 -12.45
N LEU A 95 0.40 -2.14 -11.48
CA LEU A 95 0.92 -3.06 -10.45
C LEU A 95 -0.19 -3.55 -9.52
N VAL A 96 -1.07 -2.66 -9.05
CA VAL A 96 -2.23 -3.06 -8.23
C VAL A 96 -3.10 -4.02 -9.02
N ALA A 97 -3.44 -3.71 -10.27
CA ALA A 97 -4.25 -4.62 -11.10
C ALA A 97 -3.58 -5.99 -11.32
N LYS A 98 -2.25 -6.04 -11.37
CA LYS A 98 -1.49 -7.29 -11.55
C LYS A 98 -1.48 -8.17 -10.29
N TYR A 99 -1.36 -7.56 -9.10
CA TYR A 99 -1.15 -8.29 -7.85
C TYR A 99 -2.39 -8.39 -6.96
N ASN A 100 -3.44 -7.61 -7.23
CA ASN A 100 -4.73 -7.72 -6.55
C ASN A 100 -5.46 -8.97 -7.07
N LYS A 101 -5.21 -10.11 -6.42
CA LYS A 101 -5.85 -11.40 -6.68
C LYS A 101 -6.97 -11.66 -5.69
#